data_AF-A0A661FQB0-F1
#
_entry.id   AF-A0A661FQB0-F1
#
_cell.length_a   1.000
_cell.length_b   1.000
_cell.length_c   1.000
_cell.angle_alpha   90.00
_cell.angle_beta   90.00
_cell.angle_gamma   90.00
#
_symmetry.space_group_name_H-M   'P 1'
#
loop_
_entity.id
_entity.type
_entity.pdbx_description
1 polymer ?
#
loop_
_entity_poly.entity_id
_entity_poly.type
_entity_poly.pdbx_seq_one_letter_code
_entity_poly.pdbx_strand_id
1 'polypeptide(L)'
;LTAGGDLYTSVTLPNIMVGTVGGGTGLPSAKACLNILGLSGPGHSNALAEVCVAIVLAGELSIIGAFCSGDFAMAHHALSRGTAMKRSKGND
;
A
#
# COMPACT_ATOMS: atom_id res chain seq x y z
N LEU A 1 5.90 18.02 -12.22
CA LEU A 1 4.51 18.45 -12.50
C LEU A 1 4.29 18.33 -14.00
N THR A 2 3.11 17.89 -14.44
CA THR A 2 2.73 17.90 -15.85
C THR A 2 2.72 19.33 -16.39
N ALA A 3 2.58 19.51 -17.70
CA ALA A 3 2.38 20.85 -18.29
C ALA A 3 1.15 21.58 -17.72
N GLY A 4 0.17 20.84 -17.18
CA GLY A 4 -1.02 21.38 -16.52
C GLY A 4 -0.86 21.64 -15.02
N GLY A 5 0.30 21.35 -14.42
CA GLY A 5 0.51 21.48 -12.97
C GLY A 5 0.08 20.27 -12.14
N ASP A 6 -0.23 19.14 -12.76
CA ASP A 6 -0.61 17.91 -12.05
C ASP A 6 0.63 17.14 -11.54
N LEU A 7 0.43 16.30 -10.54
CA LEU A 7 1.45 15.37 -10.08
C LEU A 7 1.51 14.15 -11.00
N TYR A 8 2.64 13.97 -11.71
CA TYR A 8 2.94 12.76 -12.45
C TYR A 8 3.78 11.82 -11.58
N THR A 9 3.30 10.59 -11.40
CA THR A 9 4.05 9.52 -10.73
C THR A 9 3.94 8.22 -11.52
N SER A 10 4.98 7.40 -11.40
CA SER A 10 5.05 6.10 -12.06
C SER A 10 5.92 5.15 -11.25
N VAL A 11 5.54 3.88 -11.23
CA VAL A 11 6.38 2.79 -10.71
C VAL A 11 6.50 1.71 -11.78
N THR A 12 7.68 1.12 -11.90
CA THR A 12 7.94 0.03 -12.85
C THR A 12 8.39 -1.19 -12.06
N LEU A 13 7.61 -2.28 -12.16
CA LEU A 13 7.87 -3.55 -11.49
C LEU A 13 8.09 -4.64 -12.57
N PRO A 14 9.28 -4.71 -13.19
CA PRO A 14 9.50 -5.47 -14.42
C PRO A 14 9.42 -7.00 -14.24
N ASN A 15 9.62 -7.49 -13.02
CA ASN A 15 9.75 -8.92 -12.72
C ASN A 15 8.81 -9.36 -11.59
N ILE A 16 7.58 -8.85 -11.56
CA ILE A 16 6.61 -9.25 -10.56
C ILE A 16 6.10 -10.68 -10.82
N MET A 17 6.32 -11.58 -9.87
CA MET A 17 5.84 -12.97 -9.94
C MET A 17 4.63 -13.13 -9.03
N VAL A 18 3.46 -13.25 -9.62
CA VAL A 18 2.19 -13.46 -8.91
C VAL A 18 1.34 -14.51 -9.63
N GLY A 19 0.45 -15.15 -8.87
CA GLY A 19 -0.46 -16.17 -9.39
C GLY A 19 -1.74 -16.25 -8.58
N THR A 20 -2.81 -16.63 -9.24
CA THR A 20 -4.16 -16.80 -8.65
C THR A 20 -4.60 -18.27 -8.57
N VAL A 21 -3.70 -19.17 -8.95
CA VAL A 21 -3.80 -20.63 -8.85
C VAL A 21 -2.48 -21.20 -8.32
N GLY A 22 -2.55 -22.34 -7.62
CA GLY A 22 -1.39 -23.01 -7.04
C GLY A 22 -1.64 -23.46 -5.59
N GLY A 23 -0.68 -24.17 -5.01
CA GLY A 23 -0.82 -24.71 -3.65
C GLY A 23 -1.07 -23.62 -2.60
N GLY A 24 -0.28 -22.53 -2.64
CA GLY A 24 -0.39 -21.42 -1.70
C GLY A 24 -1.70 -20.62 -1.83
N THR A 25 -2.23 -20.47 -3.05
CA THR A 25 -3.49 -19.74 -3.28
C THR A 25 -4.72 -20.51 -2.81
N GLY A 26 -4.57 -21.83 -2.55
CA GLY A 26 -5.61 -22.68 -1.99
C GLY A 26 -5.75 -22.61 -0.47
N LEU A 27 -4.78 -22.01 0.24
CA LEU A 27 -4.84 -21.87 1.70
C LEU A 27 -6.02 -20.98 2.11
N PRO A 28 -6.70 -21.24 3.25
CA PRO A 28 -7.96 -20.57 3.60
C PRO A 28 -7.90 -19.04 3.57
N SER A 29 -6.82 -18.45 4.13
CA SER A 29 -6.63 -17.00 4.17
C SER A 29 -6.35 -16.42 2.78
N ALA A 30 -5.39 -17.00 2.05
CA ALA A 30 -5.04 -16.54 0.70
C ALA A 30 -6.23 -16.63 -0.26
N LYS A 31 -6.99 -17.72 -0.21
CA LYS A 31 -8.21 -17.91 -0.99
C LYS A 31 -9.30 -16.89 -0.61
N ALA A 32 -9.49 -16.61 0.67
CA ALA A 32 -10.43 -15.59 1.12
C ALA A 32 -10.05 -14.19 0.60
N CYS A 33 -8.76 -13.83 0.65
CA CYS A 33 -8.27 -12.57 0.08
C CYS A 33 -8.51 -12.49 -1.43
N LEU A 34 -8.19 -13.55 -2.18
CA LEU A 34 -8.47 -13.60 -3.62
C LEU A 34 -9.97 -13.52 -3.93
N ASN A 35 -10.82 -14.11 -3.10
CA ASN A 35 -12.27 -14.00 -3.25
C ASN A 35 -12.78 -12.58 -2.97
N ILE A 36 -12.25 -11.89 -1.95
CA ILE A 36 -12.58 -10.47 -1.67
C ILE A 36 -12.23 -9.59 -2.87
N LEU A 37 -11.09 -9.86 -3.50
CA LEU A 37 -10.65 -9.15 -4.70
C LEU A 37 -11.39 -9.59 -5.97
N GLY A 38 -12.15 -10.69 -5.94
CA GLY A 38 -12.78 -11.27 -7.12
C GLY A 38 -11.78 -11.92 -8.11
N LEU A 39 -10.58 -12.26 -7.66
CA LEU A 39 -9.45 -12.73 -8.49
C LEU A 39 -9.10 -14.21 -8.22
N SER A 40 -10.05 -14.99 -7.71
CA SER A 40 -9.86 -16.40 -7.40
C SER A 40 -9.94 -17.25 -8.66
N GLY A 41 -8.99 -18.19 -8.84
CA GLY A 41 -8.98 -19.11 -9.97
C GLY A 41 -8.15 -18.62 -11.18
N PRO A 42 -8.14 -19.39 -12.27
CA PRO A 42 -7.26 -19.14 -13.42
C PRO A 42 -7.63 -17.86 -14.16
N GLY A 43 -6.66 -17.27 -14.87
CA GLY A 43 -6.88 -16.09 -15.72
C GLY A 43 -6.76 -14.73 -15.02
N HIS A 44 -6.52 -14.70 -13.70
CA HIS A 44 -6.50 -13.46 -12.92
C HIS A 44 -5.09 -12.99 -12.50
N SER A 45 -4.02 -13.65 -12.96
CA SER A 45 -2.64 -13.30 -12.58
C SER A 45 -2.24 -11.88 -12.98
N ASN A 46 -2.64 -11.43 -14.17
CA ASN A 46 -2.34 -10.08 -14.64
C ASN A 46 -3.09 -9.02 -13.82
N ALA A 47 -4.38 -9.25 -13.55
CA ALA A 47 -5.19 -8.37 -12.70
C ALA A 47 -4.61 -8.29 -11.28
N LEU A 48 -4.14 -9.40 -10.71
CA LEU A 48 -3.46 -9.39 -9.42
C LEU A 48 -2.15 -8.59 -9.47
N ALA A 49 -1.39 -8.68 -10.57
CA ALA A 49 -0.17 -7.89 -10.76
C ALA A 49 -0.49 -6.39 -10.81
N GLU A 50 -1.53 -5.98 -11.53
CA GLU A 50 -2.01 -4.59 -11.58
C GLU A 50 -2.42 -4.08 -10.19
N VAL A 51 -3.15 -4.89 -9.41
CA VAL A 51 -3.51 -4.55 -8.02
C VAL A 51 -2.26 -4.35 -7.17
N CYS A 52 -1.27 -5.24 -7.26
CA CYS A 52 -0.01 -5.08 -6.53
C CYS A 52 0.73 -3.78 -6.91
N VAL A 53 0.82 -3.48 -8.20
CA VAL A 53 1.47 -2.25 -8.71
C VAL A 53 0.72 -1.00 -8.21
N ALA A 54 -0.61 -1.01 -8.26
CA ALA A 54 -1.44 0.09 -7.78
C ALA A 54 -1.26 0.33 -6.27
N ILE A 55 -1.20 -0.74 -5.48
CA ILE A 55 -0.94 -0.65 -4.03
C ILE A 55 0.44 -0.06 -3.76
N VAL A 56 1.47 -0.49 -4.48
CA VAL A 56 2.82 0.07 -4.36
C VAL A 56 2.82 1.56 -4.67
N LEU A 57 2.24 1.96 -5.80
CA LEU A 57 2.16 3.37 -6.19
C LEU A 57 1.42 4.22 -5.15
N ALA A 58 0.27 3.74 -4.67
CA ALA A 58 -0.51 4.41 -3.64
C ALA A 58 0.25 4.51 -2.31
N GLY A 59 1.00 3.48 -1.94
CA GLY A 59 1.86 3.46 -0.75
C GLY A 59 2.96 4.51 -0.83
N GLU A 60 3.69 4.57 -1.94
CA GLU A 60 4.75 5.56 -2.17
C GLU A 60 4.20 7.00 -2.09
N LEU A 61 3.06 7.25 -2.74
CA LEU A 61 2.38 8.56 -2.70
C LEU A 61 1.98 8.95 -1.26
N SER A 62 1.41 7.99 -0.51
CA SER A 62 0.99 8.20 0.87
C SER A 62 2.18 8.55 1.78
N ILE A 63 3.29 7.80 1.66
CA ILE A 63 4.50 8.02 2.46
C ILE A 63 5.13 9.38 2.14
N ILE A 64 5.28 9.71 0.84
CA ILE A 64 5.83 10.99 0.40
C ILE A 64 4.95 12.14 0.90
N GLY A 65 3.62 12.00 0.79
CA GLY A 65 2.66 12.98 1.29
C GLY A 65 2.80 13.22 2.78
N ALA A 66 2.82 12.15 3.59
CA ALA A 66 2.99 12.24 5.05
C ALA A 66 4.35 12.80 5.45
N PHE A 67 5.40 12.55 4.66
CA PHE A 67 6.72 13.11 4.91
C PHE A 67 6.73 14.62 4.65
N CYS A 68 6.14 15.06 3.52
CA CYS A 68 6.05 16.48 3.17
C CYS A 68 5.14 17.28 4.12
N SER A 69 4.09 16.66 4.69
CA SER A 69 3.20 17.32 5.66
C SER A 69 3.73 17.32 7.10
N GLY A 70 4.79 16.54 7.39
CA GLY A 70 5.29 16.32 8.75
C GLY A 70 4.48 15.31 9.56
N ASP A 71 3.46 14.67 8.98
CA ASP A 71 2.61 13.69 9.65
C ASP A 71 3.27 12.34 9.85
N PHE A 72 4.32 12.03 9.08
CA PHE A 72 4.96 10.71 9.09
C PHE A 72 5.42 10.27 10.48
N ALA A 73 6.22 11.10 11.18
CA ALA A 73 6.71 10.79 12.51
C ALA A 73 5.59 10.75 13.56
N MET A 74 4.59 11.63 13.43
CA MET A 74 3.44 11.68 14.33
C MET A 74 2.58 10.41 14.23
N ALA A 75 2.30 9.94 13.02
CA ALA A 75 1.54 8.73 12.77
C ALA A 75 2.27 7.49 13.32
N HIS A 76 3.58 7.37 13.06
CA HIS A 76 4.41 6.33 13.65
C HIS A 76 4.36 6.36 15.16
N HIS A 77 4.47 7.54 15.77
CA HIS A 77 4.47 7.68 17.21
C HIS A 77 3.10 7.35 17.84
N ALA A 78 1.99 7.75 17.21
CA ALA A 78 0.63 7.50 17.72
C ALA A 78 0.17 6.05 17.54
N LEU A 79 0.58 5.38 16.46
CA LEU A 79 0.08 4.06 16.07
C LEU A 79 1.10 2.93 16.24
N SER A 80 2.37 3.24 16.51
CA SER A 80 3.33 2.21 16.88
C SER A 80 2.94 1.59 18.22
N ARG A 81 3.25 0.29 18.38
CA ARG A 81 2.94 -0.50 19.59
C ARG A 81 3.78 -0.09 20.82
N GLY A 82 4.38 1.11 20.79
CA GLY A 82 5.17 1.70 21.87
C GLY A 82 4.35 2.69 22.70
N THR A 83 4.93 3.16 23.81
CA THR A 83 4.27 4.12 24.71
C THR A 83 4.02 5.45 24.00
N ALA A 84 2.75 5.87 23.94
CA ALA A 84 2.37 7.18 23.43
C ALA A 84 2.97 8.33 24.30
N MET A 85 3.82 9.18 23.73
CA MET A 85 4.19 10.48 24.29
C MET A 85 2.95 11.33 24.53
N LYS A 86 2.79 11.73 25.80
CA LYS A 86 1.86 12.77 26.21
C LYS A 86 2.35 14.10 25.66
N ARG A 87 1.49 14.75 24.86
CA ARG A 87 1.64 16.14 24.43
C ARG A 87 1.96 16.98 25.67
N SER A 88 3.17 17.56 25.77
CA SER A 88 3.40 18.57 26.80
C SER A 88 2.51 19.76 26.44
N LYS A 89 1.68 20.20 27.39
CA LYS A 89 1.05 21.52 27.26
C LYS A 89 2.21 22.50 27.24
N GLY A 90 2.39 23.20 26.13
CA GLY A 90 3.20 24.40 26.11
C GLY A 90 2.69 25.31 27.22
N ASN A 91 3.60 25.72 28.10
CA ASN A 91 3.32 26.76 29.06
C ASN A 91 3.36 28.08 28.28
N ASP A 92 2.24 28.75 28.28
CA ASP A 92 2.07 30.17 27.93
C ASP A 92 3.21 31.03 28.49
#